data_AF-A0A8S3V103-F1
#
_entry.id   AF-A0A8S3V103-F1
#
_cell.length_a   1.000
_cell.length_b   1.000
_cell.length_c   1.000
_cell.angle_alpha   90.00
_cell.angle_beta   90.00
_cell.angle_gamma   90.00
#
_symmetry.space_group_name_H-M   'P 1'
#
loop_
_entity.id
_entity.type
_entity.pdbx_description
1 polymer ?
#
loop_
_entity_poly.entity_id
_entity_poly.type
_entity_poly.pdbx_seq_one_letter_code
_entity_poly.pdbx_strand_id
1 'polypeptide(L)'
;MLPSPLSTKLCSLIPGELRPSISVFFIFNKKDGLQKHLTEIQRSHIKSIKQFSYREVQNIILKAETTIQDSLCKQINGLFNLAKNQRINRLGSGLFYSAIEKHDEDEDFMDTREAHYLVEEFMILANNTIGKFLLKKFKDCIPLRVQLPPNAEHVKAWLESHKCYVDLILKLQGIHPSPSLWPDRKLSIDNTPTEKNELLMYQHWVWKKLLLAIEQKDYTSASQIIGCDEIHPFSCLALDEWYEYQERAEYKCSGEIHTKQDGSHFTLGIFPYTHFTSPIRRYLDIIVHRLLHCALDNKNSCYTKDEVSEMCNHLNEVTRRAKKYQKQCRALRWGYKLIEEPQIFYGFVKTVSEKEVSVVYPGHRSLPKSSKTIQLNCLNALKKPEFKTDTSNGRKILELTWKKRLYSFDGNTPSRRVE
;
A
#
# COMPACT_ATOMS: atom_id res chain seq x y z
N MET A 1 9.51 -20.78 6.64
CA MET A 1 8.95 -20.87 7.99
C MET A 1 8.70 -22.32 8.35
N LEU A 2 7.87 -23.02 7.59
CA LEU A 2 7.67 -24.47 7.72
C LEU A 2 8.56 -25.23 6.72
N PRO A 3 8.89 -26.50 6.98
CA PRO A 3 9.52 -27.39 6.01
C PRO A 3 8.72 -27.45 4.69
N SER A 4 9.43 -27.57 3.57
CA SER A 4 8.83 -27.60 2.23
C SER A 4 7.63 -28.54 2.13
N PRO A 5 7.71 -29.83 2.54
CA PRO A 5 6.58 -30.78 2.41
C PRO A 5 5.29 -30.32 3.09
N LEU A 6 5.39 -29.63 4.23
CA LEU A 6 4.22 -29.08 4.92
C LEU A 6 3.65 -27.89 4.16
N SER A 7 4.50 -26.96 3.74
CA SER A 7 4.07 -25.71 3.11
C SER A 7 3.58 -25.85 1.67
N THR A 8 4.20 -26.71 0.86
CA THR A 8 3.94 -26.79 -0.58
C THR A 8 2.97 -27.90 -0.96
N LYS A 9 2.88 -28.95 -0.13
CA LYS A 9 2.05 -30.13 -0.39
C LYS A 9 0.91 -30.27 0.61
N LEU A 10 1.22 -30.57 1.87
CA LEU A 10 0.23 -31.04 2.85
C LEU A 10 -0.76 -29.94 3.30
N CYS A 11 -0.28 -28.75 3.63
CA CYS A 11 -1.12 -27.64 4.07
C CYS A 11 -1.58 -26.74 2.90
N SER A 12 -0.96 -26.89 1.73
CA SER A 12 -1.33 -26.12 0.53
C SER A 12 -2.68 -26.59 -0.02
N LEU A 13 -3.53 -25.62 -0.41
CA LEU A 13 -4.86 -25.86 -0.96
C LEU A 13 -4.79 -26.14 -2.47
N ILE A 14 -4.07 -27.20 -2.83
CA ILE A 14 -3.84 -27.62 -4.23
C ILE A 14 -5.17 -28.04 -4.87
N PRO A 15 -5.43 -27.67 -6.14
CA PRO A 15 -6.61 -28.12 -6.87
C PRO A 15 -6.75 -29.64 -6.92
N GLY A 16 -7.98 -30.14 -6.82
CA GLY A 16 -8.29 -31.56 -6.94
C GLY A 16 -8.01 -32.42 -5.71
N GLU A 17 -7.41 -31.85 -4.66
CA GLU A 17 -7.12 -32.59 -3.41
C GLU A 17 -8.02 -32.14 -2.26
N LEU A 18 -8.54 -33.11 -1.49
CA LEU A 18 -9.30 -32.81 -0.28
C LEU A 18 -8.34 -32.36 0.82
N ARG A 19 -8.61 -31.20 1.42
CA ARG A 19 -7.74 -30.57 2.42
C ARG A 19 -8.54 -30.15 3.65
N PRO A 20 -8.05 -30.42 4.87
CA PRO A 20 -8.62 -29.85 6.08
C PRO A 20 -8.38 -28.35 6.10
N SER A 21 -9.39 -27.59 6.51
CA SER A 21 -9.34 -26.14 6.59
C SER A 21 -10.15 -25.62 7.78
N ILE A 22 -9.90 -24.37 8.14
CA ILE A 22 -10.81 -23.61 8.97
C ILE A 22 -11.49 -22.58 8.07
N SER A 23 -12.81 -22.63 8.00
CA SER A 23 -13.62 -21.79 7.14
C SER A 23 -14.40 -20.77 7.95
N VAL A 24 -14.49 -19.57 7.39
CA VAL A 24 -15.35 -18.49 7.89
C VAL A 24 -16.40 -18.22 6.81
N PHE A 25 -17.67 -18.43 7.15
CA PHE A 25 -18.80 -18.28 6.24
C PHE A 25 -19.51 -16.97 6.51
N PHE A 26 -19.75 -16.21 5.44
CA PHE A 26 -20.41 -14.92 5.49
C PHE A 26 -21.70 -14.95 4.66
N ILE A 27 -22.76 -14.36 5.20
CA ILE A 27 -24.03 -14.20 4.49
C ILE A 27 -24.18 -12.73 4.08
N PHE A 28 -24.41 -12.49 2.80
CA PHE A 28 -24.64 -11.16 2.24
C PHE A 28 -26.08 -11.06 1.73
N ASN A 29 -26.80 -10.05 2.18
CA ASN A 29 -28.12 -9.68 1.65
C ASN A 29 -27.94 -8.52 0.66
N LYS A 30 -28.67 -8.56 -0.48
CA LYS A 30 -28.66 -7.49 -1.48
C LYS A 30 -29.09 -6.12 -0.93
N LYS A 31 -30.00 -6.09 0.05
CA LYS A 31 -30.50 -4.83 0.65
C LYS A 31 -29.63 -4.35 1.80
N ASP A 32 -29.29 -5.27 2.71
CA ASP A 32 -28.69 -4.93 4.01
C ASP A 32 -27.17 -5.18 4.07
N GLY A 33 -26.57 -5.65 2.98
CA GLY A 33 -25.15 -6.00 2.93
C GLY A 33 -24.80 -7.20 3.84
N LEU A 34 -23.59 -7.18 4.41
CA LEU A 34 -23.05 -8.26 5.25
C LEU A 34 -23.86 -8.47 6.53
N GLN A 35 -24.44 -9.66 6.69
CA GLN A 35 -25.16 -10.10 7.88
C GLN A 35 -24.20 -10.65 8.93
N LYS A 36 -23.54 -9.74 9.67
CA LYS A 36 -22.49 -10.10 10.66
C LYS A 36 -22.95 -11.11 11.73
N HIS A 37 -24.23 -11.10 12.10
CA HIS A 37 -24.77 -11.99 13.13
C HIS A 37 -24.94 -13.44 12.65
N LEU A 38 -24.93 -13.68 11.34
CA LEU A 38 -25.03 -15.01 10.72
C LEU A 38 -23.67 -15.57 10.30
N THR A 39 -22.57 -14.99 10.82
CA THR A 39 -21.23 -15.43 10.47
C THR A 39 -20.88 -16.71 11.23
N GLU A 40 -20.51 -17.76 10.50
CA GLU A 40 -20.17 -19.06 11.06
C GLU A 40 -18.67 -19.34 10.91
N ILE A 41 -18.06 -19.91 11.94
CA ILE A 41 -16.66 -20.33 11.92
C ILE A 41 -16.63 -21.81 12.27
N GLN A 42 -16.08 -22.63 11.37
CA GLN A 42 -16.05 -24.07 11.56
C GLN A 42 -14.84 -24.72 10.91
N ARG A 43 -14.48 -25.90 11.44
CA ARG A 43 -13.52 -26.81 10.80
C ARG A 43 -14.22 -27.48 9.63
N SER A 44 -13.54 -27.55 8.50
CA SER A 44 -14.11 -28.01 7.24
C SER A 44 -13.09 -28.85 6.46
N HIS A 45 -13.58 -29.52 5.43
CA HIS A 45 -12.73 -30.08 4.39
C HIS A 45 -13.14 -29.47 3.06
N ILE A 46 -12.17 -28.93 2.32
CA ILE A 46 -12.40 -28.31 1.02
C ILE A 46 -11.61 -29.03 -0.05
N LYS A 47 -12.15 -29.05 -1.26
CA LYS A 47 -11.47 -29.52 -2.46
C LYS A 47 -11.45 -28.36 -3.44
N SER A 48 -10.28 -27.73 -3.61
CA SER A 48 -10.16 -26.60 -4.54
C SER A 48 -10.40 -27.08 -5.97
N ILE A 49 -11.20 -26.34 -6.74
CA ILE A 49 -11.55 -26.73 -8.12
C ILE A 49 -10.44 -26.28 -9.08
N LYS A 50 -9.97 -25.04 -8.92
CA LYS A 50 -8.94 -24.43 -9.78
C LYS A 50 -8.10 -23.44 -8.98
N GLN A 51 -6.82 -23.35 -9.33
CA GLN A 51 -5.92 -22.29 -8.90
C GLN A 51 -5.87 -21.24 -10.01
N PHE A 52 -6.34 -20.03 -9.72
CA PHE A 52 -6.29 -18.91 -10.66
C PHE A 52 -5.08 -18.02 -10.37
N SER A 53 -4.48 -17.45 -11.43
CA SER A 53 -3.57 -16.31 -11.29
C SER A 53 -4.36 -15.00 -11.12
N TYR A 54 -3.70 -13.97 -10.58
CA TYR A 54 -4.31 -12.64 -10.47
C TYR A 54 -4.70 -12.09 -11.85
N ARG A 55 -3.87 -12.29 -12.87
CA ARG A 55 -4.16 -11.90 -14.25
C ARG A 55 -5.36 -12.62 -14.86
N GLU A 56 -5.54 -13.91 -14.59
CA GLU A 56 -6.75 -14.64 -15.02
C GLU A 56 -8.00 -14.03 -14.39
N VAL A 57 -8.00 -13.80 -13.07
CA VAL A 57 -9.12 -13.18 -12.35
C VAL A 57 -9.40 -11.77 -12.86
N GLN A 58 -8.35 -10.98 -13.10
CA GLN A 58 -8.48 -9.65 -13.66
C GLN A 58 -9.19 -9.68 -15.02
N ASN A 59 -8.78 -10.57 -15.92
CA ASN A 59 -9.40 -10.70 -17.23
C ASN A 59 -10.89 -11.09 -17.12
N ILE A 60 -11.25 -11.92 -16.13
CA ILE A 60 -12.65 -12.30 -15.85
C ILE A 60 -13.45 -11.08 -15.39
N ILE A 61 -12.86 -10.21 -14.56
CA ILE A 61 -13.50 -8.98 -14.06
C ILE A 61 -13.69 -7.96 -15.19
N LEU A 62 -12.68 -7.78 -16.06
CA LEU A 62 -12.70 -6.77 -17.12
C LEU A 62 -13.58 -7.14 -18.32
N LYS A 63 -13.61 -8.41 -18.74
CA LYS A 63 -14.38 -8.87 -19.90
C LYS A 63 -15.86 -9.10 -19.59
N ALA A 64 -16.45 -8.26 -18.73
CA ALA A 64 -17.85 -8.33 -18.38
C ALA A 64 -18.70 -8.29 -19.67
N GLU A 65 -19.23 -9.47 -20.05
CA GLU A 65 -20.10 -9.76 -21.19
C GLU A 65 -19.42 -10.02 -22.55
N THR A 66 -19.49 -11.28 -23.03
CA THR A 66 -19.84 -11.64 -24.43
C THR A 66 -19.93 -13.14 -24.69
N THR A 67 -19.65 -14.02 -23.72
CA THR A 67 -19.95 -15.44 -23.92
C THR A 67 -20.38 -16.05 -22.61
N ILE A 68 -21.36 -16.94 -22.64
CA ILE A 68 -21.76 -17.78 -21.51
C ILE A 68 -20.51 -18.61 -21.14
N GLN A 69 -19.64 -18.08 -20.29
CA GLN A 69 -18.38 -18.72 -19.92
C GLN A 69 -18.39 -18.97 -18.41
N ASP A 70 -18.52 -20.26 -18.08
CA ASP A 70 -18.33 -20.92 -16.78
C ASP A 70 -19.08 -20.35 -15.55
N SER A 71 -19.73 -21.25 -14.82
CA SER A 71 -20.32 -21.00 -13.49
C SER A 71 -19.36 -20.31 -12.51
N LEU A 72 -18.06 -20.65 -12.57
CA LEU A 72 -17.01 -20.07 -11.73
C LEU A 72 -16.76 -18.58 -12.03
N CYS A 73 -16.76 -18.18 -13.30
CA CYS A 73 -16.55 -16.78 -13.67
C CYS A 73 -17.68 -15.88 -13.13
N LYS A 74 -18.93 -16.37 -13.17
CA LYS A 74 -20.08 -15.67 -12.57
C LYS A 74 -19.92 -15.52 -11.06
N GLN A 75 -19.43 -16.56 -10.37
CA GLN A 75 -19.16 -16.51 -8.93
C GLN A 75 -18.05 -15.51 -8.59
N ILE A 76 -16.95 -15.49 -9.36
CA ILE A 76 -15.85 -14.53 -9.18
C ILE A 76 -16.34 -13.09 -9.36
N ASN A 77 -17.13 -12.81 -10.40
CA ASN A 77 -17.73 -11.49 -10.61
C ASN A 77 -18.70 -11.11 -9.48
N GLY A 78 -19.48 -12.07 -8.97
CA GLY A 78 -20.30 -11.87 -7.77
C GLY A 78 -19.46 -11.49 -6.54
N LEU A 79 -18.37 -12.22 -6.28
CA LEU A 79 -17.43 -11.94 -5.18
C LEU A 79 -16.75 -10.58 -5.35
N PHE A 80 -16.36 -10.21 -6.58
CA PHE A 80 -15.78 -8.91 -6.87
C PHE A 80 -16.74 -7.77 -6.52
N ASN A 81 -18.01 -7.87 -6.93
CA ASN A 81 -19.01 -6.85 -6.62
C ASN A 81 -19.21 -6.69 -5.10
N LEU A 82 -19.22 -7.81 -4.36
CA LEU A 82 -19.28 -7.76 -2.90
C LEU A 82 -18.04 -7.12 -2.28
N ALA A 83 -16.84 -7.49 -2.74
CA ALA A 83 -15.58 -6.90 -2.28
C ALA A 83 -15.53 -5.40 -2.56
N LYS A 84 -15.94 -4.98 -3.76
CA LYS A 84 -16.02 -3.56 -4.15
C LYS A 84 -16.94 -2.77 -3.21
N ASN A 85 -18.13 -3.29 -2.90
CA ASN A 85 -19.05 -2.64 -1.96
C ASN A 85 -18.47 -2.56 -0.54
N GLN A 86 -17.82 -3.63 -0.07
CA GLN A 86 -17.13 -3.64 1.22
C GLN A 86 -16.01 -2.59 1.27
N ARG A 87 -15.22 -2.47 0.19
CA ARG A 87 -14.16 -1.48 0.08
C ARG A 87 -14.71 -0.05 0.09
N ILE A 88 -15.80 0.21 -0.64
CA ILE A 88 -16.50 1.51 -0.63
C ILE A 88 -16.97 1.85 0.78
N ASN A 89 -17.61 0.90 1.47
CA ASN A 89 -18.10 1.14 2.84
C ASN A 89 -16.97 1.41 3.84
N ARG A 90 -15.79 0.83 3.61
CA ARG A 90 -14.62 0.96 4.50
C ARG A 90 -13.80 2.22 4.23
N LEU A 91 -13.55 2.54 2.95
CA LEU A 91 -12.64 3.60 2.53
C LEU A 91 -13.35 4.87 2.04
N GLY A 92 -14.63 4.78 1.68
CA GLY A 92 -15.36 5.89 1.05
C GLY A 92 -14.65 6.36 -0.23
N SER A 93 -14.31 7.65 -0.27
CA SER A 93 -13.51 8.26 -1.34
C SER A 93 -12.09 7.68 -1.47
N GLY A 94 -11.58 7.00 -0.44
CA GLY A 94 -10.26 6.40 -0.48
C GLY A 94 -10.14 5.14 -1.33
N LEU A 95 -11.26 4.63 -1.86
CA LEU A 95 -11.26 3.58 -2.87
C LEU A 95 -10.43 3.95 -4.11
N PHE A 96 -10.44 5.24 -4.48
CA PHE A 96 -9.81 5.73 -5.69
C PHE A 96 -8.30 5.87 -5.59
N TYR A 97 -7.72 5.73 -4.38
CA TYR A 97 -6.28 5.69 -4.26
C TYR A 97 -5.71 4.46 -4.97
N SER A 98 -4.77 4.73 -5.87
CA SER A 98 -4.05 3.71 -6.64
C SER A 98 -2.58 3.94 -6.38
N ALA A 99 -1.99 3.13 -5.50
CA ALA A 99 -0.55 3.14 -5.35
C ALA A 99 0.06 2.60 -6.65
N ILE A 100 0.89 3.39 -7.34
CA ILE A 100 1.55 2.96 -8.59
C ILE A 100 2.83 2.18 -8.25
N GLU A 101 2.86 1.45 -7.13
CA GLU A 101 4.08 0.75 -6.74
C GLU A 101 4.32 -0.43 -7.67
N LYS A 102 5.35 -0.30 -8.53
CA LYS A 102 5.85 -1.44 -9.30
C LYS A 102 6.49 -2.42 -8.34
N HIS A 103 5.86 -3.58 -8.18
CA HIS A 103 6.47 -4.69 -7.48
C HIS A 103 7.49 -5.38 -8.41
N ASP A 104 8.59 -5.89 -7.83
CA ASP A 104 9.68 -6.51 -8.60
C ASP A 104 9.33 -7.92 -9.14
N GLU A 105 8.10 -8.40 -8.92
CA GLU A 105 7.57 -9.65 -9.48
C GLU A 105 6.78 -9.30 -10.73
N ASP A 106 7.00 -10.02 -11.84
CA ASP A 106 6.72 -9.63 -13.24
C ASP A 106 5.25 -9.31 -13.64
N GLU A 107 4.35 -9.14 -12.68
CA GLU A 107 3.00 -8.59 -12.89
C GLU A 107 2.91 -7.19 -12.25
N ASP A 108 2.74 -6.16 -13.09
CA ASP A 108 2.48 -4.79 -12.62
C ASP A 108 1.18 -4.83 -11.80
N PHE A 109 1.24 -4.47 -10.51
CA PHE A 109 0.07 -4.45 -9.61
C PHE A 109 -1.07 -3.62 -10.21
N MET A 110 -0.73 -2.61 -11.02
CA MET A 110 -1.70 -1.80 -11.76
C MET A 110 -2.53 -2.62 -12.75
N ASP A 111 -1.94 -3.65 -13.36
CA ASP A 111 -2.60 -4.51 -14.35
C ASP A 111 -3.50 -5.58 -13.71
N THR A 112 -3.37 -5.85 -12.40
CA THR A 112 -4.13 -6.90 -11.68
C THR A 112 -4.84 -6.40 -10.42
N ARG A 113 -5.02 -5.07 -10.33
CA ARG A 113 -5.51 -4.34 -9.15
C ARG A 113 -6.85 -4.85 -8.61
N GLU A 114 -7.84 -5.01 -9.47
CA GLU A 114 -9.19 -5.44 -9.09
C GLU A 114 -9.18 -6.86 -8.52
N ALA A 115 -8.36 -7.74 -9.06
CA ALA A 115 -8.15 -9.08 -8.52
C ALA A 115 -7.47 -9.06 -7.14
N HIS A 116 -6.49 -8.18 -6.94
CA HIS A 116 -5.89 -7.97 -5.62
C HIS A 116 -6.91 -7.45 -4.59
N TYR A 117 -7.72 -6.45 -4.96
CA TYR A 117 -8.76 -5.90 -4.09
C TYR A 117 -9.78 -6.95 -3.65
N LEU A 118 -10.19 -7.84 -4.57
CA LEU A 118 -11.08 -8.95 -4.26
C LEU A 118 -10.54 -9.78 -3.10
N VAL A 119 -9.29 -10.23 -3.18
CA VAL A 119 -8.68 -11.07 -2.16
C VAL A 119 -8.45 -10.29 -0.85
N GLU A 120 -7.96 -9.05 -0.97
CA GLU A 120 -7.64 -8.19 0.17
C GLU A 120 -8.86 -7.97 1.09
N GLU A 121 -10.02 -7.58 0.53
CA GLU A 121 -11.20 -7.26 1.35
C GLU A 121 -11.75 -8.48 2.10
N PHE A 122 -11.77 -9.65 1.47
CA PHE A 122 -12.19 -10.88 2.16
C PHE A 122 -11.18 -11.32 3.22
N MET A 123 -9.87 -11.12 2.99
CA MET A 123 -8.86 -11.39 4.00
C MET A 123 -8.98 -10.44 5.20
N ILE A 124 -9.21 -9.14 4.96
CA ILE A 124 -9.44 -8.14 6.02
C ILE A 124 -10.70 -8.52 6.82
N LEU A 125 -11.78 -8.87 6.13
CA LEU A 125 -13.04 -9.26 6.75
C LEU A 125 -12.88 -10.52 7.62
N ALA A 126 -12.21 -11.55 7.12
CA ALA A 126 -11.92 -12.77 7.88
C ALA A 126 -11.07 -12.47 9.12
N ASN A 127 -9.98 -11.72 8.95
CA ASN A 127 -9.08 -11.34 10.03
C ASN A 127 -9.79 -10.54 11.13
N ASN A 128 -10.62 -9.55 10.77
CA ASN A 128 -11.42 -8.79 11.74
C ASN A 128 -12.44 -9.68 12.46
N THR A 129 -13.10 -10.57 11.74
CA THR A 129 -14.12 -11.48 12.29
C THR A 129 -13.50 -12.44 13.29
N ILE A 130 -12.37 -13.07 12.97
CA ILE A 130 -11.65 -13.95 13.89
C ILE A 130 -11.15 -13.17 15.10
N GLY A 131 -10.61 -11.96 14.91
CA GLY A 131 -10.22 -11.08 16.01
C GLY A 131 -11.38 -10.80 16.97
N LYS A 132 -12.57 -10.47 16.45
CA LYS A 132 -13.78 -10.24 17.26
C LYS A 132 -14.25 -11.49 17.98
N PHE A 133 -14.29 -12.63 17.28
CA PHE A 133 -14.73 -13.89 17.84
C PHE A 133 -13.83 -14.32 19.00
N LEU A 134 -12.52 -14.29 18.79
CA LEU A 134 -11.54 -14.63 19.82
C LEU A 134 -11.57 -13.64 20.99
N LEU A 135 -11.65 -12.33 20.74
CA LEU A 135 -11.66 -11.33 21.82
C LEU A 135 -12.88 -11.48 22.73
N LYS A 136 -14.02 -11.94 22.18
CA LYS A 136 -15.23 -12.24 22.96
C LYS A 136 -15.02 -13.45 23.89
N LYS A 137 -14.21 -14.43 23.48
CA LYS A 137 -13.95 -15.68 24.22
C LYS A 137 -12.76 -15.55 25.18
N PHE A 138 -11.68 -14.92 24.74
CA PHE A 138 -10.43 -14.72 25.45
C PHE A 138 -10.09 -13.23 25.44
N LYS A 139 -10.38 -12.54 26.55
CA LYS A 139 -10.30 -11.08 26.58
C LYS A 139 -8.85 -10.57 26.58
N ASP A 140 -7.94 -11.28 27.24
CA ASP A 140 -6.63 -10.78 27.64
C ASP A 140 -5.45 -11.56 27.05
N CYS A 141 -5.69 -12.65 26.32
CA CYS A 141 -4.65 -13.55 25.82
C CYS A 141 -4.79 -13.85 24.32
N ILE A 142 -5.11 -12.82 23.52
CA ILE A 142 -5.09 -12.95 22.04
C ILE A 142 -4.08 -11.98 21.41
N PRO A 143 -3.32 -12.42 20.40
CA PRO A 143 -2.45 -11.53 19.66
C PRO A 143 -3.25 -10.69 18.67
N LEU A 144 -3.21 -9.37 18.82
CA LEU A 144 -3.77 -8.40 17.88
C LEU A 144 -2.67 -7.73 17.06
N ARG A 145 -3.02 -7.27 15.86
CA ARG A 145 -2.19 -6.47 14.98
C ARG A 145 -2.67 -5.03 15.04
N VAL A 146 -1.91 -4.23 15.77
CA VAL A 146 -2.22 -2.83 16.10
C VAL A 146 -1.37 -1.91 15.23
N GLN A 147 -1.90 -0.74 14.90
CA GLN A 147 -1.12 0.34 14.30
C GLN A 147 -1.61 1.65 14.90
N LEU A 148 -0.74 2.33 15.63
CA LEU A 148 -1.06 3.60 16.25
C LEU A 148 -1.23 4.70 15.18
N PRO A 149 -1.99 5.77 15.48
CA PRO A 149 -1.98 6.95 14.64
C PRO A 149 -0.57 7.59 14.58
N PRO A 150 -0.27 8.33 13.50
CA PRO A 150 0.94 9.15 13.44
C PRO A 150 0.99 10.17 14.58
N ASN A 151 2.19 10.62 14.94
CA ASN A 151 2.37 11.65 15.95
C ASN A 151 1.65 12.96 15.56
N ALA A 152 0.83 13.49 16.46
CA ALA A 152 -0.01 14.66 16.21
C ALA A 152 0.79 15.94 15.86
N GLU A 153 1.97 16.13 16.43
CA GLU A 153 2.83 17.30 16.16
C GLU A 153 3.39 17.26 14.74
N HIS A 154 3.88 16.08 14.31
CA HIS A 154 4.34 15.88 12.93
C HIS A 154 3.20 16.10 11.93
N VAL A 155 2.00 15.58 12.23
CA VAL A 155 0.82 15.79 11.39
C VAL A 155 0.46 17.27 11.31
N LYS A 156 0.49 18.01 12.43
CA LYS A 156 0.22 19.46 12.45
C LYS A 156 1.21 20.25 11.59
N ALA A 157 2.51 20.01 11.74
CA ALA A 157 3.53 20.66 10.92
C ALA A 157 3.38 20.33 9.42
N TRP A 158 3.01 19.09 9.10
CA TRP A 158 2.73 18.67 7.72
C TRP A 158 1.49 19.34 7.12
N LEU A 159 0.41 19.47 7.90
CA LEU A 159 -0.82 20.19 7.52
C LEU A 159 -0.53 21.66 7.18
N GLU A 160 0.37 22.30 7.92
CA GLU A 160 0.74 23.71 7.74
C GLU A 160 1.63 23.93 6.52
N SER A 161 2.53 22.98 6.21
CA SER A 161 3.45 23.06 5.07
C SER A 161 2.80 22.71 3.73
N HIS A 162 1.74 21.89 3.72
CA HIS A 162 1.14 21.37 2.49
C HIS A 162 -0.35 21.76 2.33
N LYS A 163 -0.74 22.94 2.84
CA LYS A 163 -2.14 23.42 2.90
C LYS A 163 -2.96 23.18 1.62
N CYS A 164 -2.33 23.28 0.44
CA CYS A 164 -3.02 23.17 -0.84
C CYS A 164 -3.49 21.74 -1.19
N TYR A 165 -2.80 20.68 -0.75
CA TYR A 165 -3.05 19.32 -1.26
C TYR A 165 -3.36 18.31 -0.16
N VAL A 166 -3.22 18.69 1.10
CA VAL A 166 -3.40 17.77 2.24
C VAL A 166 -4.82 17.21 2.30
N ASP A 167 -5.85 18.04 2.14
CA ASP A 167 -7.24 17.57 2.22
C ASP A 167 -7.55 16.53 1.14
N LEU A 168 -7.00 16.72 -0.07
CA LEU A 168 -7.11 15.76 -1.16
C LEU A 168 -6.41 14.44 -0.81
N ILE A 169 -5.16 14.51 -0.34
CA ILE A 169 -4.37 13.33 0.03
C ILE A 169 -5.08 12.52 1.11
N LEU A 170 -5.50 13.16 2.19
CA LEU A 170 -6.16 12.47 3.29
C LEU A 170 -7.47 11.80 2.85
N LYS A 171 -8.24 12.49 1.99
CA LYS A 171 -9.49 11.99 1.45
C LYS A 171 -9.29 10.79 0.50
N LEU A 172 -8.22 10.81 -0.29
CA LEU A 172 -7.80 9.68 -1.15
C LEU A 172 -7.21 8.54 -0.33
N GLN A 173 -6.52 8.81 0.78
CA GLN A 173 -6.05 7.76 1.68
C GLN A 173 -7.17 7.18 2.55
N GLY A 174 -8.41 7.67 2.43
CA GLY A 174 -9.54 7.24 3.26
C GLY A 174 -9.35 7.56 4.75
N ILE A 175 -8.52 8.56 5.07
CA ILE A 175 -8.24 8.98 6.44
C ILE A 175 -9.37 9.89 6.90
N HIS A 176 -10.05 9.49 7.97
CA HIS A 176 -11.06 10.33 8.61
C HIS A 176 -10.42 11.24 9.67
N PRO A 177 -10.79 12.53 9.74
CA PRO A 177 -10.35 13.40 10.82
C PRO A 177 -10.80 12.84 12.18
N SER A 178 -9.84 12.59 13.07
CA SER A 178 -10.07 12.27 14.48
C SER A 178 -9.89 13.54 15.32
N PRO A 179 -10.80 13.88 16.24
CA PRO A 179 -10.65 15.05 17.11
C PRO A 179 -9.28 15.15 17.80
N SER A 180 -8.62 14.01 18.05
CA SER A 180 -7.28 13.93 18.64
C SER A 180 -6.13 14.41 17.73
N LEU A 181 -6.26 14.29 16.41
CA LEU A 181 -5.19 14.60 15.45
C LEU A 181 -5.46 15.91 14.69
N TRP A 182 -6.73 16.26 14.51
CA TRP A 182 -7.18 17.39 13.69
C TRP A 182 -8.50 17.92 14.27
N PRO A 183 -8.45 18.59 15.44
CA PRO A 183 -9.65 19.18 16.03
C PRO A 183 -10.28 20.15 15.02
N ASP A 184 -11.56 19.93 14.72
CA ASP A 184 -12.42 20.80 13.91
C ASP A 184 -12.10 20.93 12.40
N ARG A 185 -11.16 20.15 11.83
CA ARG A 185 -10.89 20.17 10.38
C ARG A 185 -11.89 19.32 9.60
N LYS A 186 -12.76 19.97 8.82
CA LYS A 186 -13.62 19.30 7.83
C LYS A 186 -12.88 19.21 6.49
N LEU A 187 -12.51 17.99 6.07
CA LEU A 187 -11.86 17.77 4.77
C LEU A 187 -12.79 18.23 3.64
N SER A 188 -12.40 19.27 2.90
CA SER A 188 -13.13 19.73 1.71
C SER A 188 -12.17 20.06 0.58
N ILE A 189 -12.61 19.81 -0.65
CA ILE A 189 -11.89 20.27 -1.83
C ILE A 189 -11.87 21.81 -1.88
N ASP A 190 -12.90 22.46 -1.33
CA ASP A 190 -13.01 23.92 -1.26
C ASP A 190 -11.93 24.56 -0.37
N ASN A 191 -11.29 23.77 0.50
CA ASN A 191 -10.15 24.23 1.30
C ASN A 191 -8.86 24.30 0.47
N THR A 192 -8.87 23.74 -0.74
CA THR A 192 -7.76 23.87 -1.70
C THR A 192 -7.73 25.32 -2.19
N PRO A 193 -6.64 26.06 -2.00
CA PRO A 193 -6.55 27.46 -2.42
C PRO A 193 -6.89 27.59 -3.91
N THR A 194 -7.78 28.54 -4.22
CA THR A 194 -8.21 28.85 -5.60
C THR A 194 -7.22 29.80 -6.31
N GLU A 195 -6.26 30.36 -5.58
CA GLU A 195 -5.21 31.24 -6.11
C GLU A 195 -4.03 30.43 -6.67
N LYS A 196 -3.37 30.76 -7.80
CA LYS A 196 -3.64 31.60 -8.98
C LYS A 196 -2.52 31.21 -9.97
N ASN A 197 -2.85 30.76 -11.19
CA ASN A 197 -1.92 30.67 -12.34
C ASN A 197 -0.54 30.02 -12.13
N GLU A 198 -0.36 29.09 -11.19
CA GLU A 198 0.87 28.28 -11.21
C GLU A 198 0.74 27.24 -12.32
N LEU A 199 1.62 27.34 -13.32
CA LEU A 199 1.77 26.33 -14.36
C LEU A 199 2.11 24.99 -13.69
N LEU A 200 1.13 24.07 -13.67
CA LEU A 200 1.34 22.71 -13.22
C LEU A 200 2.21 21.98 -14.23
N MET A 201 3.47 21.72 -13.86
CA MET A 201 4.40 20.98 -14.70
C MET A 201 4.22 19.48 -14.50
N TYR A 202 3.40 18.86 -15.34
CA TYR A 202 3.32 17.41 -15.43
C TYR A 202 4.55 16.84 -16.15
N GLN A 203 4.92 15.61 -15.78
CA GLN A 203 5.92 14.86 -16.53
C GLN A 203 5.39 14.60 -17.95
N HIS A 204 6.25 14.76 -18.97
CA HIS A 204 5.85 14.70 -20.38
C HIS A 204 5.10 13.41 -20.76
N TRP A 205 5.53 12.27 -20.21
CA TRP A 205 4.87 10.99 -20.48
C TRP A 205 3.46 10.89 -19.88
N VAL A 206 3.22 11.53 -18.72
CA VAL A 206 1.90 11.61 -18.09
C VAL A 206 0.97 12.42 -18.99
N TRP A 207 1.43 13.58 -19.45
CA TRP A 207 0.69 14.43 -20.35
C TRP A 207 0.33 13.71 -21.66
N LYS A 208 1.29 13.01 -22.27
CA LYS A 208 1.04 12.19 -23.47
C LYS A 208 0.00 11.10 -23.25
N LYS A 209 0.07 10.37 -22.14
CA LYS A 209 -0.92 9.33 -21.80
C LYS A 209 -2.31 9.93 -21.60
N LEU A 210 -2.39 11.08 -20.94
CA LEU A 210 -3.64 11.80 -20.73
C LEU A 210 -4.27 12.21 -22.08
N LEU A 211 -3.48 12.81 -22.98
CA LEU A 211 -3.95 13.19 -24.31
C LEU A 211 -4.45 11.98 -25.09
N LEU A 212 -3.69 10.88 -25.11
CA LEU A 212 -4.07 9.65 -25.79
C LEU A 212 -5.37 9.05 -25.23
N ALA A 213 -5.56 9.06 -23.91
CA ALA A 213 -6.80 8.61 -23.28
C ALA A 213 -8.01 9.47 -23.71
N ILE A 214 -7.82 10.80 -23.76
CA ILE A 214 -8.87 11.73 -24.20
C ILE A 214 -9.20 11.52 -25.69
N GLU A 215 -8.20 11.38 -26.55
CA GLU A 215 -8.37 11.09 -27.99
C GLU A 215 -9.15 9.80 -28.22
N GLN A 216 -8.90 8.77 -27.41
CA GLN A 216 -9.59 7.48 -27.44
C GLN A 216 -10.95 7.49 -26.73
N LYS A 217 -11.36 8.63 -26.15
CA LYS A 217 -12.57 8.77 -25.30
C LYS A 217 -12.57 7.83 -24.09
N ASP A 218 -11.39 7.40 -23.63
CA ASP A 218 -11.21 6.66 -22.38
C ASP A 218 -11.13 7.63 -21.20
N TYR A 219 -12.28 8.18 -20.83
CA TYR A 219 -12.39 9.10 -19.70
C TYR A 219 -12.07 8.42 -18.35
N THR A 220 -12.17 7.10 -18.27
CA THR A 220 -11.84 6.35 -17.06
C THR A 220 -10.34 6.46 -16.79
N SER A 221 -9.51 6.11 -17.76
CA SER A 221 -8.06 6.25 -17.64
C SER A 221 -7.63 7.71 -17.48
N ALA A 222 -8.25 8.65 -18.20
CA ALA A 222 -7.95 10.06 -18.06
C ALA A 222 -8.21 10.57 -16.63
N SER A 223 -9.35 10.21 -16.04
CA SER A 223 -9.70 10.59 -14.66
C SER A 223 -8.75 9.98 -13.63
N GLN A 224 -8.27 8.75 -13.85
CA GLN A 224 -7.28 8.11 -12.99
C GLN A 224 -5.93 8.81 -13.04
N ILE A 225 -5.49 9.23 -14.22
CA ILE A 225 -4.24 9.97 -14.39
C ILE A 225 -4.31 11.31 -13.66
N ILE A 226 -5.40 12.06 -13.84
CA ILE A 226 -5.60 13.36 -13.18
C ILE A 226 -5.72 13.19 -11.65
N GLY A 227 -6.43 12.16 -11.21
CA GLY A 227 -6.69 11.90 -9.80
C GLY A 227 -5.55 11.23 -9.04
N CYS A 228 -4.45 10.84 -9.70
CA CYS A 228 -3.37 10.12 -9.05
C CYS A 228 -2.38 11.06 -8.38
N ASP A 229 -2.44 11.07 -7.05
CA ASP A 229 -1.61 11.82 -6.12
C ASP A 229 -0.12 11.50 -6.23
N GLU A 230 0.27 10.30 -6.70
CA GLU A 230 1.69 9.93 -6.88
C GLU A 230 2.36 10.59 -8.08
N ILE A 231 1.62 10.94 -9.13
CA ILE A 231 2.18 11.53 -10.36
C ILE A 231 1.93 13.04 -10.43
N HIS A 232 1.12 13.58 -9.53
CA HIS A 232 0.93 15.02 -9.39
C HIS A 232 2.11 15.63 -8.60
N PRO A 233 2.80 16.69 -9.11
CA PRO A 233 4.05 17.19 -8.56
C PRO A 233 3.97 17.58 -7.07
N PHE A 234 2.93 18.32 -6.67
CA PHE A 234 2.80 18.76 -5.28
C PHE A 234 2.24 17.67 -4.35
N SER A 235 1.16 16.99 -4.76
CA SER A 235 0.59 15.87 -4.02
C SER A 235 1.59 14.74 -3.78
N CYS A 236 2.48 14.46 -4.73
CA CYS A 236 3.47 13.38 -4.61
C CYS A 236 4.43 13.60 -3.43
N LEU A 237 4.93 14.83 -3.27
CA LEU A 237 5.84 15.19 -2.19
C LEU A 237 5.15 15.09 -0.82
N ALA A 238 3.96 15.67 -0.72
CA ALA A 238 3.14 15.62 0.48
C ALA A 238 2.78 14.17 0.86
N LEU A 239 2.42 13.34 -0.13
CA LEU A 239 2.10 11.94 0.05
C LEU A 239 3.31 11.12 0.51
N ASP A 240 4.50 11.36 -0.07
CA ASP A 240 5.74 10.70 0.36
C ASP A 240 6.06 11.01 1.84
N GLU A 241 5.92 12.28 2.26
CA GLU A 241 6.06 12.66 3.68
C GLU A 241 5.00 12.02 4.57
N TRP A 242 3.74 11.98 4.14
CA TRP A 242 2.66 11.32 4.88
C TRP A 242 2.99 9.87 5.20
N TYR A 243 3.59 9.13 4.26
CA TYR A 243 4.04 7.76 4.50
C TYR A 243 5.19 7.65 5.51
N GLU A 244 6.07 8.65 5.59
CA GLU A 244 7.17 8.65 6.55
C GLU A 244 6.69 8.88 7.99
N TYR A 245 5.56 9.58 8.17
CA TYR A 245 4.98 9.84 9.50
C TYR A 245 4.11 8.70 10.05
N GLN A 246 3.74 7.72 9.24
CA GLN A 246 2.90 6.61 9.69
C GLN A 246 3.65 5.70 10.67
N GLU A 247 3.00 5.41 11.80
CA GLU A 247 3.52 4.43 12.74
C GLU A 247 3.48 3.02 12.15
N ARG A 248 4.45 2.21 12.58
CA ARG A 248 4.54 0.82 12.14
C ARG A 248 3.46 0.01 12.85
N ALA A 249 2.84 -0.88 12.10
CA ALA A 249 1.98 -1.88 12.70
C ALA A 249 2.83 -2.90 13.49
N GLU A 250 2.34 -3.31 14.66
CA GLU A 250 2.99 -4.21 15.60
C GLU A 250 1.99 -5.22 16.16
N TYR A 251 2.48 -6.38 16.56
CA TYR A 251 1.69 -7.34 17.34
C TYR A 251 1.68 -6.92 18.80
N LYS A 252 0.51 -6.94 19.44
CA LYS A 252 0.33 -6.69 20.87
C LYS A 252 -0.65 -7.68 21.46
N CYS A 253 -0.45 -8.04 22.72
CA CYS A 253 -1.39 -8.89 23.43
C CYS A 253 -2.65 -8.09 23.77
N SER A 254 -3.83 -8.70 23.68
CA SER A 254 -5.09 -8.02 24.01
C SER A 254 -5.17 -7.58 25.47
N GLY A 255 -4.49 -8.29 26.38
CA GLY A 255 -4.42 -7.93 27.80
C GLY A 255 -3.57 -6.70 28.11
N GLU A 256 -2.86 -6.14 27.12
CA GLU A 256 -2.07 -4.90 27.22
C GLU A 256 -2.79 -3.70 26.61
N ILE A 257 -3.97 -3.92 26.01
CA ILE A 257 -4.73 -2.88 25.34
C ILE A 257 -5.76 -2.33 26.34
N HIS A 258 -5.54 -1.09 26.75
CA HIS A 258 -6.40 -0.42 27.73
C HIS A 258 -7.56 0.33 27.09
N THR A 259 -7.31 0.94 25.92
CA THR A 259 -8.35 1.66 25.17
C THR A 259 -8.56 1.06 23.78
N LYS A 260 -9.73 1.29 23.20
CA LYS A 260 -10.01 0.90 21.81
C LYS A 260 -9.04 1.57 20.83
N GLN A 261 -8.61 2.80 21.10
CA GLN A 261 -7.67 3.52 20.26
C GLN A 261 -6.30 2.83 20.26
N ASP A 262 -5.81 2.41 21.42
CA ASP A 262 -4.52 1.72 21.55
C ASP A 262 -4.48 0.36 20.88
N GLY A 263 -5.64 -0.27 20.67
CA GLY A 263 -5.76 -1.56 19.99
C GLY A 263 -6.14 -1.48 18.52
N SER A 264 -6.46 -0.28 18.01
CA SER A 264 -6.94 -0.10 16.63
C SER A 264 -5.80 -0.20 15.62
N HIS A 265 -6.15 -0.56 14.39
CA HIS A 265 -5.23 -0.48 13.26
C HIS A 265 -5.54 0.78 12.45
N PHE A 266 -4.74 1.84 12.63
CA PHE A 266 -4.97 3.18 12.07
C PHE A 266 -5.29 3.19 10.58
N THR A 267 -4.40 2.69 9.72
CA THR A 267 -4.59 2.72 8.26
C THR A 267 -5.79 1.88 7.79
N LEU A 268 -6.17 0.84 8.54
CA LEU A 268 -7.32 0.01 8.20
C LEU A 268 -8.63 0.55 8.75
N GLY A 269 -8.59 1.43 9.76
CA GLY A 269 -9.77 1.90 10.48
C GLY A 269 -10.51 0.80 11.25
N ILE A 270 -9.83 -0.30 11.60
CA ILE A 270 -10.45 -1.53 12.11
C ILE A 270 -9.98 -1.85 13.53
N PHE A 271 -10.94 -2.23 14.38
CA PHE A 271 -10.71 -2.85 15.69
C PHE A 271 -11.73 -3.97 15.97
N PRO A 272 -11.31 -5.08 16.59
CA PRO A 272 -9.92 -5.58 16.66
C PRO A 272 -9.45 -6.11 15.30
N TYR A 273 -8.13 -6.20 15.08
CA TYR A 273 -7.55 -6.82 13.88
C TYR A 273 -6.46 -7.82 14.28
N THR A 274 -6.39 -8.97 13.62
CA THR A 274 -5.36 -9.99 13.83
C THR A 274 -4.96 -10.62 12.49
N HIS A 275 -3.98 -11.52 12.47
CA HIS A 275 -3.65 -12.29 11.27
C HIS A 275 -4.08 -13.75 11.44
N PHE A 276 -4.92 -14.22 10.53
CA PHE A 276 -5.47 -15.59 10.53
C PHE A 276 -5.30 -16.31 9.19
N THR A 277 -5.27 -15.57 8.08
CA THR A 277 -5.45 -16.08 6.72
C THR A 277 -4.20 -16.67 6.05
N SER A 278 -3.05 -16.77 6.73
CA SER A 278 -1.79 -17.25 6.14
C SER A 278 -0.88 -18.07 7.08
N PRO A 279 -1.39 -19.14 7.74
CA PRO A 279 -0.62 -19.96 8.70
C PRO A 279 0.59 -20.69 8.11
N ILE A 280 0.67 -20.86 6.80
CA ILE A 280 1.83 -21.51 6.15
C ILE A 280 3.08 -20.62 6.19
N ARG A 281 2.91 -19.30 6.17
CA ARG A 281 3.99 -18.31 6.01
C ARG A 281 4.12 -17.32 7.17
N ARG A 282 3.21 -17.34 8.14
CA ARG A 282 3.23 -16.47 9.32
C ARG A 282 2.89 -17.27 10.57
N TYR A 283 3.78 -17.20 11.56
CA TYR A 283 3.64 -17.99 12.79
C TYR A 283 2.53 -17.46 13.71
N LEU A 284 2.25 -16.15 13.67
CA LEU A 284 1.14 -15.55 14.40
C LEU A 284 -0.20 -16.20 14.03
N ASP A 285 -0.43 -16.45 12.74
CA ASP A 285 -1.63 -17.12 12.26
C ASP A 285 -1.74 -18.53 12.86
N ILE A 286 -0.64 -19.25 13.10
CA ILE A 286 -0.66 -20.55 13.80
C ILE A 286 -1.11 -20.39 15.25
N ILE A 287 -0.61 -19.37 15.96
CA ILE A 287 -1.03 -19.05 17.35
C ILE A 287 -2.54 -18.77 17.37
N VAL A 288 -3.02 -17.93 16.46
CA VAL A 288 -4.45 -17.58 16.31
C VAL A 288 -5.28 -18.82 15.97
N HIS A 289 -4.81 -19.70 15.09
CA HIS A 289 -5.50 -20.96 14.77
C HIS A 289 -5.62 -21.86 16.00
N ARG A 290 -4.55 -22.01 16.81
CA ARG A 290 -4.60 -22.81 18.06
C ARG A 290 -5.61 -22.24 19.05
N LEU A 291 -5.62 -20.91 19.25
CA LEU A 291 -6.64 -20.23 20.06
C LEU A 291 -8.04 -20.48 19.50
N LEU A 292 -8.20 -20.42 18.18
CA LEU A 292 -9.47 -20.69 17.52
C LEU A 292 -9.95 -22.13 17.74
N HIS A 293 -9.04 -23.10 17.69
CA HIS A 293 -9.36 -24.49 18.03
C HIS A 293 -9.89 -24.61 19.47
N CYS A 294 -9.22 -24.01 20.46
CA CYS A 294 -9.70 -23.96 21.84
C CYS A 294 -11.08 -23.31 21.95
N ALA A 295 -11.28 -22.16 21.30
CA ALA A 295 -12.54 -21.43 21.33
C ALA A 295 -13.71 -22.24 20.71
N LEU A 296 -13.45 -22.95 19.61
CA LEU A 296 -14.43 -23.83 18.96
C LEU A 296 -14.76 -25.05 19.82
N ASP A 297 -13.79 -25.57 20.58
CA ASP A 297 -13.99 -26.69 21.50
C ASP A 297 -14.54 -26.25 22.87
N ASN A 298 -14.85 -24.96 23.05
CA ASN A 298 -15.23 -24.33 24.33
C ASN A 298 -14.24 -24.63 25.47
N LYS A 299 -12.95 -24.74 25.14
CA LYS A 299 -11.86 -24.91 26.11
C LYS A 299 -11.29 -23.55 26.51
N ASN A 300 -10.58 -23.52 27.64
CA ASN A 300 -9.77 -22.37 28.03
C ASN A 300 -8.67 -22.08 26.99
N SER A 301 -8.14 -20.85 27.03
CA SER A 301 -7.01 -20.47 26.18
C SER A 301 -5.84 -21.44 26.38
N CYS A 302 -5.17 -21.78 25.29
CA CYS A 302 -3.94 -22.56 25.33
C CYS A 302 -2.70 -21.74 25.72
N TYR A 303 -2.87 -20.43 25.89
CA TYR A 303 -1.80 -19.51 26.29
C TYR A 303 -2.29 -18.54 27.37
N THR A 304 -1.38 -18.17 28.24
CA THR A 304 -1.53 -17.07 29.19
C THR A 304 -1.30 -15.72 28.51
N LYS A 305 -1.69 -14.63 29.20
CA LYS A 305 -1.41 -13.26 28.74
C LYS A 305 0.08 -13.02 28.51
N ASP A 306 0.93 -13.49 29.42
CA ASP A 306 2.37 -13.24 29.39
C ASP A 306 3.05 -13.99 28.24
N GLU A 307 2.68 -15.26 28.01
CA GLU A 307 3.16 -16.03 26.84
C GLU A 307 2.79 -15.34 25.52
N VAL A 308 1.55 -14.82 25.41
CA VAL A 308 1.12 -14.11 24.19
C VAL A 308 1.88 -12.80 24.02
N SER A 309 2.15 -12.07 25.10
CA SER A 309 2.98 -10.85 25.07
C SER A 309 4.40 -11.15 24.57
N GLU A 310 5.05 -12.17 25.16
CA GLU A 310 6.39 -12.59 24.76
C GLU A 310 6.45 -13.01 23.28
N MET A 311 5.47 -13.81 22.83
CA MET A 311 5.35 -14.20 21.43
C MET A 311 5.15 -12.99 20.50
N CYS A 312 4.33 -12.01 20.90
CA CYS A 312 4.13 -10.79 20.12
C CYS A 312 5.44 -10.01 19.95
N ASN A 313 6.18 -9.81 21.04
CA ASN A 313 7.46 -9.11 21.05
C ASN A 313 8.48 -9.81 20.16
N HIS A 314 8.65 -11.12 20.33
CA HIS A 314 9.54 -11.92 19.49
C HIS A 314 9.18 -11.83 17.99
N LEU A 315 7.89 -11.94 17.66
CA LEU A 315 7.43 -11.88 16.27
C LEU A 315 7.60 -10.48 15.65
N ASN A 316 7.49 -9.42 16.45
CA ASN A 316 7.81 -8.06 15.99
C ASN A 316 9.29 -7.93 15.62
N GLU A 317 10.20 -8.47 16.43
CA GLU A 317 11.62 -8.47 16.14
C GLU A 317 11.98 -9.29 14.90
N VAL A 318 11.42 -10.49 14.75
CA VAL A 318 11.59 -11.34 13.56
C VAL A 318 11.08 -10.60 12.32
N THR A 319 9.91 -9.97 12.40
CA THR A 319 9.34 -9.19 11.30
C THR A 319 10.25 -8.02 10.91
N ARG A 320 10.83 -7.33 11.89
CA ARG A 320 11.78 -6.23 11.66
C ARG A 320 13.05 -6.71 10.96
N ARG A 321 13.62 -7.84 11.40
CA ARG A 321 14.79 -8.47 10.76
C ARG A 321 14.48 -8.90 9.33
N ALA A 322 13.35 -9.57 9.11
CA ALA A 322 12.91 -10.02 7.79
C ALA A 322 12.72 -8.85 6.82
N LYS A 323 12.05 -7.76 7.25
CA LYS A 323 11.89 -6.55 6.42
C LYS A 323 13.22 -5.89 6.09
N LYS A 324 14.15 -5.83 7.06
CA LYS A 324 15.51 -5.29 6.82
C LYS A 324 16.25 -6.11 5.77
N TYR A 325 16.23 -7.44 5.90
CA TYR A 325 16.84 -8.35 4.93
C TYR A 325 16.22 -8.21 3.55
N GLN A 326 14.88 -8.24 3.45
CA GLN A 326 14.16 -8.05 2.19
C GLN A 326 14.54 -6.73 1.49
N LYS A 327 14.67 -5.63 2.25
CA LYS A 327 15.11 -4.34 1.72
C LYS A 327 16.53 -4.41 1.17
N GLN A 328 17.44 -5.12 1.83
CA GLN A 328 18.82 -5.31 1.37
C GLN A 328 18.88 -6.15 0.09
N CYS A 329 18.13 -7.25 0.01
CA CYS A 329 18.04 -8.07 -1.20
C CYS A 329 17.48 -7.27 -2.39
N ARG A 330 16.45 -6.45 -2.17
CA ARG A 330 15.92 -5.55 -3.20
C ARG A 330 16.96 -4.56 -3.68
N ALA A 331 17.68 -3.92 -2.77
CA ALA A 331 18.76 -3.00 -3.12
C ALA A 331 19.82 -3.68 -3.99
N LEU A 332 20.23 -4.90 -3.64
CA LEU A 332 21.19 -5.68 -4.41
C LEU A 332 20.67 -6.00 -5.81
N ARG A 333 19.42 -6.49 -5.91
CA ARG A 333 18.77 -6.80 -7.19
C ARG A 333 18.69 -5.58 -8.11
N TRP A 334 18.26 -4.44 -7.58
CA TRP A 334 18.25 -3.18 -8.33
C TRP A 334 19.65 -2.76 -8.77
N GLY A 335 20.65 -2.94 -7.91
CA GLY A 335 22.05 -2.70 -8.26
C GLY A 335 22.49 -3.50 -9.48
N TYR A 336 22.28 -4.82 -9.48
CA TYR A 336 22.60 -5.68 -10.64
C TYR A 336 21.85 -5.26 -11.90
N LYS A 337 20.53 -5.06 -11.79
CA LYS A 337 19.68 -4.68 -12.92
C LYS A 337 20.14 -3.38 -13.59
N LEU A 338 20.48 -2.36 -12.80
CA LEU A 338 20.90 -1.05 -13.32
C LEU A 338 22.33 -1.03 -13.87
N ILE A 339 23.17 -2.00 -13.48
CA ILE A 339 24.49 -2.21 -14.08
C ILE A 339 24.36 -2.82 -15.47
N GLU A 340 23.49 -3.82 -15.62
CA GLU A 340 23.25 -4.49 -16.91
C GLU A 340 22.50 -3.58 -17.90
N GLU A 341 21.45 -2.90 -17.42
CA GLU A 341 20.59 -2.04 -18.24
C GLU A 341 20.32 -0.72 -17.51
N PRO A 342 21.03 0.37 -17.88
CA PRO A 342 20.74 1.69 -17.34
C PRO A 342 19.31 2.13 -17.65
N GLN A 343 18.55 2.51 -16.62
CA GLN A 343 17.16 2.96 -16.76
C GLN A 343 16.99 4.44 -16.42
N ILE A 344 16.12 5.12 -17.14
CA ILE A 344 15.76 6.52 -16.89
C ILE A 344 14.58 6.57 -15.92
N PHE A 345 14.77 7.23 -14.79
CA PHE A 345 13.72 7.49 -13.81
C PHE A 345 13.30 8.96 -13.85
N TYR A 346 11.99 9.20 -13.86
CA TYR A 346 11.43 10.54 -13.72
C TYR A 346 11.03 10.76 -12.26
N GLY A 347 11.47 11.86 -11.67
CA GLY A 347 11.20 12.16 -10.26
C GLY A 347 10.99 13.64 -9.99
N PHE A 348 10.47 13.93 -8.81
CA PHE A 348 10.24 15.28 -8.30
C PHE A 348 11.26 15.60 -7.22
N VAL A 349 11.83 16.81 -7.28
CA VAL A 349 12.76 17.28 -6.25
C VAL A 349 11.99 17.52 -4.95
N LYS A 350 12.38 16.85 -3.87
CA LYS A 350 11.77 16.98 -2.53
C LYS A 350 12.49 18.03 -1.72
N THR A 351 13.80 17.87 -1.54
CA THR A 351 14.63 18.82 -0.81
C THR A 351 15.92 19.11 -1.56
N VAL A 352 16.47 20.28 -1.31
CA VAL A 352 17.72 20.73 -1.90
C VAL A 352 18.62 21.29 -0.81
N SER A 353 19.89 20.90 -0.84
CA SER A 353 20.95 21.37 0.04
C SER A 353 22.20 21.73 -0.78
N GLU A 354 23.18 22.36 -0.15
CA GLU A 354 24.43 22.74 -0.82
C GLU A 354 25.26 21.55 -1.35
N LYS A 355 24.99 20.33 -0.87
CA LYS A 355 25.75 19.13 -1.22
C LYS A 355 24.94 18.12 -2.01
N GLU A 356 23.64 18.05 -1.78
CA GLU A 356 22.79 17.01 -2.32
C GLU A 356 21.36 17.49 -2.62
N VAL A 357 20.72 16.79 -3.55
CA VAL A 357 19.31 16.94 -3.92
C VAL A 357 18.60 15.62 -3.60
N SER A 358 17.50 15.68 -2.86
CA SER A 358 16.64 14.52 -2.66
C SER A 358 15.49 14.50 -3.66
N VAL A 359 15.15 13.32 -4.16
CA VAL A 359 14.20 13.12 -5.25
C VAL A 359 13.21 12.03 -4.88
N VAL A 360 11.92 12.28 -5.10
CA VAL A 360 10.87 11.25 -5.07
C VAL A 360 10.70 10.70 -6.47
N TYR A 361 10.74 9.38 -6.61
CA TYR A 361 10.43 8.69 -7.87
C TYR A 361 9.04 8.05 -7.76
N PRO A 362 8.00 8.65 -8.38
CA PRO A 362 6.66 8.07 -8.44
C PRO A 362 6.69 6.61 -8.89
N GLY A 363 5.92 5.76 -8.20
CA GLY A 363 5.85 4.32 -8.46
C GLY A 363 7.10 3.49 -8.13
N HIS A 364 8.18 4.13 -7.67
CA HIS A 364 9.44 3.48 -7.30
C HIS A 364 9.79 3.70 -5.83
N ARG A 365 8.78 3.63 -4.95
CA ARG A 365 8.96 3.81 -3.50
C ARG A 365 9.91 2.79 -2.88
N SER A 366 9.91 1.57 -3.41
CA SER A 366 10.74 0.45 -2.99
C SER A 366 12.24 0.68 -3.20
N LEU A 367 12.64 1.66 -4.03
CA LEU A 367 14.04 1.98 -4.26
C LEU A 367 14.77 2.33 -2.96
N PRO A 368 16.05 1.94 -2.81
CA PRO A 368 16.85 2.29 -1.64
C PRO A 368 16.86 3.80 -1.38
N LYS A 369 16.85 4.22 -0.10
CA LYS A 369 16.93 5.65 0.24
C LYS A 369 18.19 6.31 -0.36
N SER A 370 19.30 5.58 -0.44
CA SER A 370 20.55 6.06 -1.04
C SER A 370 20.43 6.40 -2.52
N SER A 371 19.52 5.77 -3.28
CA SER A 371 19.33 6.10 -4.70
C SER A 371 18.38 7.29 -4.90
N LYS A 372 17.74 7.77 -3.83
CA LYS A 372 16.83 8.93 -3.82
C LYS A 372 17.54 10.22 -3.43
N THR A 373 18.86 10.18 -3.22
CA THR A 373 19.69 11.33 -2.89
C THR A 373 20.81 11.43 -3.91
N ILE A 374 20.85 12.53 -4.64
CA ILE A 374 21.82 12.82 -5.68
C ILE A 374 22.85 13.80 -5.11
N GLN A 375 24.09 13.36 -4.99
CA GLN A 375 25.19 14.24 -4.60
C GLN A 375 25.53 15.18 -5.77
N LEU A 376 25.60 16.49 -5.51
CA LEU A 376 25.81 17.52 -6.53
C LEU A 376 27.20 17.41 -7.18
N ASN A 377 28.19 16.87 -6.45
CA ASN A 377 29.53 16.61 -7.00
C ASN A 377 29.53 15.57 -8.13
N CYS A 378 28.55 14.66 -8.16
CA CYS A 378 28.40 13.67 -9.24
C CYS A 378 27.82 14.27 -10.52
N LEU A 379 27.21 15.46 -10.46
CA LEU A 379 26.54 16.08 -11.61
C LEU A 379 27.50 16.79 -12.56
N ASN A 380 28.79 16.90 -12.24
CA ASN A 380 29.80 17.55 -13.06
C ASN A 380 29.37 18.97 -13.52
N ALA A 381 28.76 19.75 -12.63
CA ALA A 381 28.35 21.13 -12.91
C ALA A 381 29.57 22.01 -13.22
N LEU A 382 29.42 22.91 -14.18
CA LEU A 382 30.46 23.84 -14.63
C LEU A 382 30.80 24.89 -13.56
N LYS A 383 29.78 25.33 -12.82
CA LYS A 383 29.89 26.34 -11.77
C LYS A 383 29.41 25.74 -10.45
N LYS A 384 29.85 26.34 -9.35
CA LYS A 384 29.33 26.02 -8.02
C LYS A 384 27.82 26.28 -8.00
N PRO A 385 27.00 25.38 -7.40
CA PRO A 385 25.56 25.58 -7.29
C PRO A 385 25.24 26.90 -6.56
N GLU A 386 24.28 27.66 -7.08
CA GLU A 386 23.83 28.93 -6.50
C GLU A 386 22.42 28.80 -5.95
N PHE A 387 22.22 29.21 -4.69
CA PHE A 387 20.89 29.30 -4.09
C PHE A 387 20.28 30.67 -4.36
N LYS A 388 19.11 30.67 -4.98
CA LYS A 388 18.27 31.85 -5.17
C LYS A 388 16.95 31.62 -4.46
N THR A 389 16.29 32.71 -4.10
CA THR A 389 14.92 32.67 -3.61
C THR A 389 14.05 33.30 -4.67
N ASP A 390 13.04 32.58 -5.13
CA ASP A 390 12.02 33.12 -6.02
C ASP A 390 11.28 34.25 -5.30
N THR A 391 11.37 35.45 -5.87
CA THR A 391 10.78 36.66 -5.30
C THR A 391 9.24 36.66 -5.33
N SER A 392 8.62 35.77 -6.12
CA SER A 392 7.16 35.72 -6.29
C SER A 392 6.45 34.82 -5.26
N ASN A 393 7.10 33.75 -4.81
CA ASN A 393 6.49 32.71 -3.97
C ASN A 393 7.40 32.23 -2.82
N GLY A 394 8.61 32.79 -2.68
CA GLY A 394 9.57 32.42 -1.63
C GLY A 394 10.24 31.05 -1.81
N ARG A 395 10.07 30.39 -2.97
CA ARG A 395 10.66 29.08 -3.23
C ARG A 395 12.18 29.16 -3.31
N LYS A 396 12.86 28.18 -2.70
CA LYS A 396 14.30 28.01 -2.85
C LYS A 396 14.58 27.38 -4.21
N ILE A 397 15.34 28.10 -5.03
CA ILE A 397 15.81 27.66 -6.33
C ILE A 397 17.29 27.32 -6.21
N LEU A 398 17.68 26.16 -6.74
CA LEU A 398 19.08 25.81 -6.94
C LEU A 398 19.40 25.91 -8.42
N GLU A 399 20.28 26.85 -8.78
CA GLU A 399 20.74 27.00 -10.14
C GLU A 399 21.99 26.14 -10.37
N LEU A 400 21.92 25.30 -11.38
CA LEU A 400 23.01 24.44 -11.84
C LEU A 400 23.33 24.79 -13.29
N THR A 401 24.60 25.03 -13.58
CA THR A 401 25.07 25.34 -14.93
C THR A 401 25.90 24.19 -15.47
N TRP A 402 25.56 23.68 -16.66
CA TRP A 402 26.35 22.68 -17.37
C TRP A 402 26.86 23.23 -18.69
N LYS A 403 28.00 22.67 -19.15
CA LYS A 403 28.48 22.91 -20.51
C LYS A 403 27.87 21.86 -21.43
N LYS A 404 27.10 22.28 -22.44
CA LYS A 404 26.65 21.38 -23.52
C LYS A 404 27.88 20.84 -24.25
N ARG A 405 28.09 19.54 -24.20
CA ARG A 405 29.14 18.85 -24.96
C ARG A 405 28.49 18.20 -26.18
N LEU A 406 28.94 18.60 -27.36
CA LEU A 406 28.62 17.89 -28.59
C LEU A 406 29.59 16.71 -28.69
N TYR A 407 29.11 15.58 -29.17
CA TYR A 407 29.91 14.40 -29.46
C TYR A 407 29.65 14.02 -30.92
N SER A 408 30.64 13.49 -31.61
CA SER A 408 30.45 12.82 -32.89
C SER A 408 29.61 11.56 -32.71
N PHE A 409 29.08 11.01 -33.81
CA PHE A 409 28.34 9.75 -33.79
C PHE A 409 29.15 8.60 -33.15
N ASP A 410 30.49 8.65 -33.28
CA ASP A 410 31.42 7.68 -32.71
C ASP A 410 31.74 7.93 -31.22
N GLY A 411 31.03 8.85 -30.56
CA GLY A 411 31.21 9.16 -29.13
C GLY A 411 32.43 10.02 -28.80
N ASN A 412 33.19 10.46 -29.79
CA ASN A 412 34.35 11.33 -29.60
C ASN A 412 33.92 12.80 -29.48
N THR A 413 34.65 13.58 -28.68
CA THR A 413 34.43 15.04 -28.68
C THR A 413 34.92 15.62 -30.03
N PRO A 414 34.14 16.47 -30.70
CA PRO A 414 34.55 17.07 -31.96
C PRO A 414 35.83 17.90 -31.72
N SER A 415 36.84 17.65 -32.54
CA SER A 415 38.16 18.28 -32.45
C SER A 415 38.13 19.79 -32.74
N ARG A 416 37.07 20.29 -33.38
CA ARG A 416 36.80 21.72 -33.55
C ARG A 416 35.58 22.14 -32.74
N ARG A 417 35.76 23.18 -31.92
CA ARG A 417 34.65 23.97 -31.36
C ARG A 417 33.80 24.46 -32.52
N VAL A 418 32.55 24.03 -32.58
CA VAL A 418 31.52 24.75 -33.33
C VAL A 418 31.04 25.82 -32.34
N GLU A 419 31.30 27.08 -32.66
CA GLU A 419 30.90 28.25 -31.85
C GLU A 419 29.38 28.38 -31.73
#